data_AF-A0A7C6F1S0-F1
#
_entry.id   AF-A0A7C6F1S0-F1
#
_cell.length_a   1.000
_cell.length_b   1.000
_cell.length_c   1.000
_cell.angle_alpha   90.00
_cell.angle_beta   90.00
_cell.angle_gamma   90.00
#
_symmetry.space_group_name_H-M   'P 1'
#
loop_
_entity.id
_entity.type
_entity.pdbx_description
1 polymer ?
#
loop_
_entity_poly.entity_id
_entity_poly.type
_entity_poly.pdbx_seq_one_letter_code
_entity_poly.pdbx_strand_id
1 'polypeptide(L)'
;EIDRKIVAPLWDALQGYGDYRMLISPDHPTPLRLKTHAHGYVPFAIAGTGVRKGQAAGYNEREAEKSALIFEEGWRVMEFFLRGE
;
A
#
# COMPACT_ATOMS: atom_id res chain seq x y z
N GLU A 1 8.04 -9.75 -10.01
CA GLU A 1 8.08 -8.88 -11.20
C GLU A 1 7.65 -7.45 -10.92
N ILE A 2 6.47 -7.19 -10.35
CA ILE A 2 5.99 -5.81 -10.05
C ILE A 2 6.98 -5.02 -9.18
N ASP A 3 7.47 -5.63 -8.11
CA ASP A 3 8.42 -4.98 -7.19
C ASP A 3 9.65 -4.40 -7.91
N ARG A 4 10.44 -5.28 -8.55
CA ARG A 4 11.64 -4.87 -9.31
C ARG A 4 11.34 -4.00 -10.53
N LYS A 5 10.23 -4.22 -11.25
CA LYS A 5 9.99 -3.57 -12.55
C LYS A 5 9.16 -2.30 -12.47
N ILE A 6 8.42 -2.08 -11.39
CA ILE A 6 7.50 -0.94 -11.22
C ILE A 6 7.84 -0.19 -9.94
N VAL A 7 7.80 -0.86 -8.79
CA VAL A 7 7.94 -0.20 -7.48
C VAL A 7 9.34 0.39 -7.31
N ALA A 8 10.39 -0.42 -7.49
CA ALA A 8 11.77 0.04 -7.37
C ALA A 8 12.12 1.22 -8.30
N PRO A 9 11.92 1.14 -9.63
CA PRO A 9 12.27 2.26 -10.52
C PRO A 9 11.41 3.50 -10.28
N LEU A 10 10.15 3.36 -9.89
CA LEU A 10 9.31 4.50 -9.53
C LEU A 10 9.82 5.16 -8.24
N TRP A 11 10.15 4.37 -7.23
CA TRP A 11 10.72 4.85 -5.97
C TRP A 11 12.01 5.63 -6.19
N ASP A 12 12.92 5.08 -7.00
CA ASP A 12 14.21 5.71 -7.32
C ASP A 12 14.01 7.04 -8.07
N ALA A 13 13.10 7.07 -9.05
CA ALA A 13 12.78 8.27 -9.79
C ALA A 13 12.19 9.36 -8.88
N LEU A 14 11.24 9.00 -8.02
CA LEU A 14 10.55 9.94 -7.13
C LEU A 14 11.49 10.65 -6.15
N GLN A 15 12.59 10.01 -5.71
CA GLN A 15 13.60 10.68 -4.87
C GLN A 15 14.20 11.94 -5.54
N GLY A 16 14.20 12.00 -6.88
CA GLY A 16 14.73 13.13 -7.65
C GLY A 16 13.81 14.35 -7.74
N TYR A 17 12.53 14.23 -7.36
CA TYR A 17 11.52 15.28 -7.57
C TYR A 17 11.23 16.14 -6.32
N GLY A 18 11.97 15.94 -5.23
CA GLY A 18 11.74 16.63 -3.96
C GLY A 18 10.68 15.93 -3.12
N ASP A 19 9.60 16.62 -2.76
CA ASP A 19 8.53 16.02 -1.97
C ASP A 19 7.66 15.08 -2.79
N TYR A 20 7.49 13.85 -2.31
CA TYR A 20 6.64 12.85 -2.95
C TYR A 20 5.97 11.96 -1.91
N ARG A 21 4.84 11.35 -2.28
CA ARG A 21 4.27 10.21 -1.56
C ARG A 21 3.94 9.12 -2.57
N MET A 22 4.05 7.87 -2.16
CA MET A 22 3.71 6.70 -2.96
C MET A 22 2.77 5.81 -2.16
N LEU A 23 1.68 5.37 -2.78
CA LEU A 23 0.71 4.41 -2.25
C LEU A 23 0.74 3.16 -3.14
N ILE A 24 0.83 1.99 -2.50
CA ILE A 24 0.74 0.69 -3.17
C ILE A 24 -0.41 -0.07 -2.52
N SER A 25 -1.33 -0.57 -3.34
CA SER A 25 -2.44 -1.45 -2.94
C SER A 25 -2.92 -2.21 -4.18
N PRO A 26 -3.29 -3.49 -4.08
CA PRO A 26 -4.17 -4.09 -5.07
C PRO A 26 -5.60 -3.53 -4.90
N ASP A 27 -6.45 -3.80 -5.89
CA ASP A 27 -7.85 -3.41 -5.91
C ASP A 27 -8.76 -4.38 -5.13
N HIS A 28 -8.50 -5.69 -5.24
CA HIS A 28 -9.22 -6.72 -4.51
C HIS A 28 -8.41 -8.02 -4.39
N PRO A 29 -8.75 -8.91 -3.44
CA PRO A 29 -8.19 -10.26 -3.38
C PRO A 29 -8.61 -11.11 -4.59
N THR A 30 -7.67 -11.88 -5.14
CA THR A 30 -7.96 -12.92 -6.15
C THR A 30 -7.32 -14.24 -5.73
N PRO A 31 -7.86 -14.95 -4.72
CA PRO A 31 -7.23 -16.14 -4.17
C PRO A 31 -7.13 -17.28 -5.19
N LEU A 32 -5.96 -17.93 -5.27
CA LEU A 32 -5.71 -19.02 -6.23
C LEU A 32 -6.74 -20.15 -6.15
N ARG A 33 -7.22 -20.49 -4.95
CA ARG A 33 -8.23 -21.54 -4.74
C ARG A 33 -9.59 -21.19 -5.35
N LEU A 34 -9.92 -19.90 -5.41
CA LEU A 34 -11.19 -19.40 -5.94
C LEU A 34 -11.12 -19.09 -7.44
N LYS A 35 -9.93 -18.71 -7.94
CA LYS A 35 -9.70 -18.31 -9.35
C LYS A 35 -10.62 -17.19 -9.84
N THR A 36 -11.17 -16.42 -8.91
CA THR A 36 -12.04 -15.27 -9.17
C THR A 36 -11.79 -14.22 -8.10
N HIS A 37 -12.27 -13.02 -8.36
CA HIS A 37 -12.24 -11.93 -7.39
C HIS A 37 -13.06 -12.32 -6.16
N ALA A 38 -12.57 -11.95 -5.00
CA ALA A 38 -13.24 -12.15 -3.73
C ALA A 38 -13.38 -10.82 -3.00
N HIS A 39 -14.36 -10.75 -2.10
CA HIS A 39 -14.42 -9.67 -1.13
C HIS A 39 -13.43 -9.92 0.01
N GLY A 40 -12.86 -8.86 0.55
CA GLY A 40 -11.96 -8.90 1.68
C GLY A 40 -11.00 -7.74 1.68
N TYR A 41 -10.29 -7.54 2.80
CA TYR A 41 -9.26 -6.54 2.88
C TYR A 41 -8.09 -6.87 1.97
N VAL A 42 -7.42 -5.81 1.54
CA VAL A 42 -6.15 -5.86 0.83
C VAL A 42 -5.10 -5.11 1.66
N PRO A 43 -3.83 -5.54 1.63
CA PRO A 43 -2.76 -4.77 2.23
C PRO A 43 -2.56 -3.48 1.42
N PHE A 44 -2.19 -2.40 2.09
CA PHE A 44 -1.67 -1.20 1.44
C PHE A 44 -0.42 -0.71 2.16
N ALA A 45 0.43 0.03 1.45
CA ALA A 45 1.62 0.66 2.00
C ALA A 45 1.74 2.09 1.47
N ILE A 46 2.17 3.00 2.34
CA ILE A 46 2.45 4.38 1.99
C ILE A 46 3.90 4.69 2.40
N ALA A 47 4.62 5.43 1.54
CA ALA A 47 5.96 5.92 1.82
C ALA A 47 6.17 7.32 1.20
N GLY A 48 7.21 8.03 1.64
CA GLY A 48 7.56 9.37 1.17
C GLY A 48 7.42 10.47 2.23
N THR A 49 7.36 11.72 1.79
CA THR A 49 7.27 12.92 2.62
C THR A 49 6.10 12.87 3.59
N GLY A 50 6.37 13.20 4.86
CA GLY A 50 5.35 13.27 5.92
C GLY A 50 4.82 11.92 6.41
N VAL A 51 5.35 10.79 5.89
CA VAL A 51 4.91 9.45 6.26
C VAL A 51 5.81 8.89 7.35
N ARG A 52 5.25 8.58 8.52
CA ARG A 52 5.99 7.92 9.60
C ARG A 52 6.10 6.42 9.34
N LYS A 53 7.31 5.88 9.51
CA LYS A 53 7.58 4.45 9.37
C LYS A 53 6.83 3.66 10.46
N GLY A 54 6.03 2.68 10.03
CA GLY A 54 5.37 1.73 10.92
C GLY A 54 6.29 0.60 11.38
N GLN A 55 5.72 -0.43 12.03
CA GLN A 55 6.45 -1.59 12.56
C GLN A 55 6.47 -2.81 11.63
N ALA A 56 5.75 -2.77 10.51
CA ALA A 56 5.67 -3.89 9.58
C ALA A 56 7.06 -4.26 9.04
N ALA A 57 7.37 -5.56 9.02
CA ALA A 57 8.65 -6.07 8.55
C ALA A 57 8.67 -6.32 7.03
N GLY A 58 7.50 -6.28 6.37
CA GLY A 58 7.37 -6.46 4.94
C GLY A 58 5.94 -6.20 4.45
N TYR A 59 5.73 -6.33 3.14
CA TYR A 59 4.44 -6.10 2.49
C TYR A 59 3.76 -7.44 2.13
N ASN A 60 2.80 -7.85 2.94
CA ASN A 60 1.93 -9.01 2.73
C ASN A 60 0.71 -8.94 3.66
N GLU A 61 -0.28 -9.78 3.43
CA GLU A 61 -1.54 -9.84 4.19
C GLU A 61 -1.31 -10.08 5.69
N ARG A 62 -0.40 -10.99 6.06
CA ARG A 62 -0.14 -11.34 7.47
C ARG A 62 0.51 -10.21 8.26
N GLU A 63 1.38 -9.43 7.62
CA GLU A 63 1.97 -8.24 8.24
C GLU A 63 0.94 -7.11 8.34
N ALA A 64 0.10 -6.93 7.32
CA ALA A 64 -0.95 -5.91 7.32
C ALA A 64 -2.00 -6.13 8.42
N GLU A 65 -2.38 -7.39 8.68
CA GLU A 65 -3.32 -7.77 9.76
C GLU A 65 -2.85 -7.35 11.17
N LYS A 66 -1.55 -7.11 11.37
CA LYS A 66 -1.00 -6.65 12.65
C LYS A 66 -1.14 -5.13 12.84
N SER A 67 -1.50 -4.41 11.79
CA SER A 67 -1.66 -2.96 11.82
C SER A 67 -2.96 -2.56 12.51
N ALA A 68 -2.93 -1.49 13.29
CA ALA A 68 -4.15 -0.84 13.78
C ALA A 68 -4.83 0.05 12.72
N LEU A 69 -4.15 0.31 11.60
CA LEU A 69 -4.65 1.16 10.52
C LEU A 69 -5.47 0.33 9.53
N ILE A 70 -6.77 0.27 9.77
CA ILE A 70 -7.76 -0.50 8.98
C ILE A 70 -8.80 0.46 8.43
N PHE A 71 -9.15 0.31 7.17
CA PHE A 71 -10.18 1.09 6.50
C PHE A 71 -11.30 0.16 6.02
N GLU A 72 -12.44 0.17 6.71
CA GLU A 72 -13.67 -0.49 6.26
C GLU A 72 -14.16 0.08 4.91
N GLU A 73 -14.04 1.40 4.81
CA GLU A 73 -14.40 2.17 3.63
C GLU A 73 -13.13 2.48 2.84
N GLY A 74 -12.77 1.61 1.89
CA GLY A 74 -11.50 1.69 1.17
C GLY A 74 -11.23 3.05 0.48
N TRP A 75 -12.27 3.80 0.11
CA TRP A 75 -12.11 5.14 -0.47
C TRP A 75 -11.48 6.16 0.49
N ARG A 76 -11.54 5.93 1.81
CA ARG A 76 -10.91 6.77 2.83
C ARG A 76 -9.38 6.68 2.83
N VAL A 77 -8.81 5.62 2.22
CA VAL A 77 -7.37 5.50 2.02
C VAL A 77 -6.83 6.68 1.21
N MET A 78 -7.59 7.16 0.22
CA MET A 78 -7.14 8.28 -0.62
C MET A 78 -7.08 9.60 0.17
N GLU A 79 -8.06 9.84 1.04
CA GLU A 79 -8.03 11.00 1.94
C GLU A 79 -6.83 10.94 2.89
N PHE A 80 -6.61 9.79 3.54
CA PHE A 80 -5.45 9.54 4.39
C PHE A 80 -4.12 9.72 3.64
N PHE A 81 -4.06 9.25 2.38
CA PHE A 81 -2.89 9.40 1.51
C PHE A 81 -2.60 10.84 1.10
N LEU A 82 -3.61 11.69 0.95
CA LEU A 82 -3.39 13.09 0.56
C LEU A 82 -3.14 13.98 1.77
N ARG A 83 -3.88 13.77 2.87
CA ARG A 83 -3.85 14.65 4.06
C ARG A 83 -2.84 14.22 5.11
N GLY A 84 -2.57 12.92 5.23
CA GLY A 84 -1.69 12.39 6.29
C GLY A 84 -2.33 12.36 7.69
N GLU A 85 -3.66 12.47 7.76
CA GLU A 85 -4.49 12.38 8.97
C GLU A 85 -5.35 11.11 8.93
#